data_AF-A0A5B8YJS3-F1
#
_entry.id   AF-A0A5B8YJS3-F1
#
_cell.length_a   1.000
_cell.length_b   1.000
_cell.length_c   1.000
_cell.angle_alpha   90.00
_cell.angle_beta   90.00
_cell.angle_gamma   90.00
#
_symmetry.space_group_name_H-M   'P 1'
#
loop_
_entity.id
_entity.type
_entity.pdbx_description
1 polymer ?
#
loop_
_entity_poly.entity_id
_entity_poly.type
_entity_poly.pdbx_seq_one_letter_code
_entity_poly.pdbx_strand_id
1 'polypeptide(L)'
;MTVIIELKKVEQKDFQLFLNALNHYAGTMQFLHETMENRKFAIEMSIAVETWYEFNKKTVGQFPPKQSWLKLSLHKSYILCSALREFARESKNDLEKSRCNRFSAAIDQQLPTKAQLAINN
;
A
#
# COMPACT_ATOMS: atom_id res chain seq x y z
N MET A 1 14.36 -4.30 15.61
CA MET A 1 13.90 -2.93 15.34
C MET A 1 12.74 -3.02 14.35
N THR A 2 11.52 -2.63 14.73
CA THR A 2 10.38 -2.70 13.81
C THR A 2 10.33 -1.43 12.97
N VAL A 3 10.66 -1.52 11.68
CA VAL A 3 10.55 -0.38 10.76
C VAL A 3 9.07 -0.05 10.58
N ILE A 4 8.67 1.14 11.00
CA ILE A 4 7.33 1.70 10.83
C ILE A 4 7.43 2.86 9.86
N ILE A 5 6.64 2.81 8.78
CA ILE A 5 6.55 3.90 7.81
C ILE A 5 5.40 4.81 8.22
N GLU A 6 5.66 6.12 8.25
CA GLU A 6 4.68 7.12 8.63
C GLU A 6 4.33 8.03 7.45
N LEU A 7 3.05 8.04 7.08
CA LEU A 7 2.50 8.98 6.10
C LEU A 7 1.69 10.05 6.83
N LYS A 8 2.09 11.32 6.62
CA LYS A 8 1.47 12.50 7.24
C LYS A 8 0.49 13.15 6.26
N LYS A 9 -0.52 13.83 6.80
CA LYS A 9 -1.55 14.58 6.04
C LYS A 9 -2.29 13.70 5.02
N VAL A 10 -2.61 12.46 5.39
CA VAL A 10 -3.44 11.58 4.56
C VAL A 10 -4.89 12.03 4.70
N GLU A 11 -5.51 12.40 3.59
CA GLU A 11 -6.92 12.83 3.54
C GLU A 11 -7.84 11.62 3.32
N GLN A 12 -9.12 11.73 3.65
CA GLN A 12 -10.10 10.63 3.46
C GLN A 12 -10.13 10.10 2.02
N LYS A 13 -10.06 10.99 1.03
CA LYS A 13 -9.99 10.63 -0.38
C LYS A 13 -8.67 9.93 -0.77
N ASP A 14 -7.60 10.05 0.02
CA ASP A 14 -6.37 9.27 -0.18
C ASP A 14 -6.56 7.84 0.33
N PHE A 15 -7.26 7.65 1.46
CA PHE A 15 -7.62 6.31 1.91
C PHE A 15 -8.50 5.57 0.91
N GLN A 16 -9.49 6.24 0.30
CA GLN A 16 -10.30 5.62 -0.75
C GLN A 16 -9.45 5.17 -1.94
N LEU A 17 -8.46 6.00 -2.34
CA LEU A 17 -7.50 5.65 -3.38
C LEU A 17 -6.68 4.42 -2.97
N PHE A 18 -6.23 4.33 -1.71
CA PHE A 18 -5.47 3.19 -1.21
C PHE A 18 -6.31 1.90 -1.21
N LEU A 19 -7.57 1.98 -0.80
CA LEU A 19 -8.50 0.85 -0.83
C LEU A 19 -8.69 0.32 -2.24
N ASN A 20 -8.87 1.21 -3.21
CA ASN A 20 -9.02 0.83 -4.62
C ASN A 20 -7.74 0.16 -5.16
N ALA A 21 -6.57 0.75 -4.88
CA ALA A 21 -5.29 0.20 -5.30
C ALA A 21 -5.01 -1.18 -4.69
N LEU A 22 -5.25 -1.35 -3.38
CA LEU A 22 -5.04 -2.64 -2.69
C LEU A 22 -6.00 -3.71 -3.19
N ASN A 23 -7.26 -3.35 -3.45
CA ASN A 23 -8.25 -4.30 -3.97
C ASN A 23 -7.87 -4.78 -5.38
N HIS A 24 -7.43 -3.86 -6.25
CA HIS A 24 -6.94 -4.20 -7.57
C HIS A 24 -5.73 -5.13 -7.50
N TYR A 25 -4.73 -4.78 -6.68
CA TYR A 25 -3.52 -5.58 -6.46
C TYR A 25 -3.83 -6.99 -5.93
N ALA A 26 -4.75 -7.11 -4.96
CA ALA A 26 -5.17 -8.40 -4.42
C ALA A 26 -5.80 -9.29 -5.52
N GLY A 27 -6.62 -8.71 -6.40
CA GLY A 27 -7.16 -9.39 -7.56
C GLY A 27 -6.07 -9.87 -8.53
N THR A 28 -5.09 -9.02 -8.86
CA THR A 28 -3.94 -9.39 -9.69
C THR A 28 -3.16 -10.55 -9.06
N MET A 29 -2.85 -10.47 -7.77
CA MET A 29 -2.10 -11.52 -7.07
C MET A 29 -2.89 -12.82 -6.96
N GLN A 30 -4.22 -12.76 -6.77
CA GLN A 30 -5.08 -13.94 -6.79
C GLN A 30 -5.00 -14.64 -8.15
N PHE A 31 -5.19 -13.89 -9.24
CA PHE A 31 -5.10 -14.43 -10.59
C PHE A 31 -3.72 -15.05 -10.87
N LEU A 32 -2.63 -14.37 -10.48
CA LEU A 32 -1.29 -14.90 -10.63
C LEU A 32 -1.04 -16.15 -9.77
N HIS A 33 -1.61 -16.22 -8.57
CA HIS A 33 -1.50 -17.41 -7.72
C HIS A 33 -2.23 -18.61 -8.33
N GLU A 34 -3.38 -18.38 -8.95
CA GLU A 34 -4.18 -19.42 -9.61
C GLU A 34 -3.55 -19.91 -10.93
N THR A 35 -2.79 -19.03 -11.61
CA THR A 35 -2.18 -19.32 -12.92
C THR A 35 -0.69 -19.67 -12.87
N MET A 36 -0.01 -19.35 -11.77
CA MET A 36 1.41 -19.61 -11.57
C MET A 36 1.63 -20.23 -10.17
N GLU A 37 2.32 -21.37 -10.12
CA GLU A 37 2.66 -22.03 -8.85
C GLU A 37 3.76 -21.27 -8.09
N ASN A 38 3.40 -20.12 -7.53
CA ASN A 38 4.30 -19.30 -6.73
C ASN A 38 3.63 -18.86 -5.43
N ARG A 39 4.09 -19.44 -4.32
CA ARG A 39 3.60 -19.16 -2.96
C ARG A 39 3.74 -17.68 -2.56
N LYS A 40 4.66 -16.94 -3.20
CA LYS A 40 4.83 -15.51 -2.95
C LYS A 40 3.54 -14.73 -3.23
N PHE A 41 2.79 -15.08 -4.28
CA PHE A 41 1.56 -14.38 -4.64
C PHE A 41 0.46 -14.55 -3.58
N ALA A 42 0.32 -15.74 -3.00
CA ALA A 42 -0.60 -15.98 -1.90
C ALA A 42 -0.26 -15.13 -0.65
N ILE A 43 1.03 -14.97 -0.34
CA ILE A 43 1.50 -14.13 0.76
C ILE A 43 1.18 -12.65 0.49
N GLU A 44 1.52 -12.15 -0.71
CA GLU A 44 1.26 -10.76 -1.07
C GLU A 44 -0.23 -10.43 -1.11
N MET A 45 -1.06 -11.33 -1.64
CA MET A 45 -2.53 -11.24 -1.61
C MET A 45 -3.05 -11.14 -0.17
N SER A 46 -2.59 -12.02 0.73
CA SER A 46 -3.01 -12.03 2.13
C SER A 46 -2.69 -10.70 2.83
N ILE A 47 -1.48 -10.17 2.62
CA ILE A 47 -1.07 -8.88 3.19
C ILE A 47 -1.88 -7.73 2.59
N ALA A 48 -2.17 -7.76 1.29
CA ALA A 48 -2.98 -6.73 0.63
C ALA A 48 -4.40 -6.67 1.21
N VAL A 49 -5.05 -7.83 1.38
CA VAL A 49 -6.38 -7.96 1.98
C VAL A 49 -6.38 -7.48 3.44
N GLU A 50 -5.39 -7.88 4.24
CA GLU A 50 -5.27 -7.42 5.63
C GLU A 50 -5.13 -5.90 5.70
N THR A 51 -4.25 -5.32 4.88
CA THR A 51 -4.04 -3.86 4.81
C THR A 51 -5.31 -3.13 4.39
N TRP A 52 -6.05 -3.71 3.44
CA TRP A 52 -7.33 -3.16 2.99
C TRP A 52 -8.34 -3.09 4.13
N TYR A 53 -8.50 -4.16 4.92
CA TYR A 53 -9.42 -4.16 6.06
C TYR A 53 -9.04 -3.14 7.13
N GLU A 54 -7.74 -2.97 7.41
CA GLU A 54 -7.27 -1.93 8.34
C GLU A 54 -7.63 -0.53 7.86
N PHE A 55 -7.46 -0.25 6.57
CA PHE A 55 -7.80 1.04 6.00
C PHE A 55 -9.30 1.25 6.00
N ASN A 56 -10.07 0.23 5.62
CA ASN A 56 -11.53 0.31 5.57
C ASN A 56 -12.12 0.65 6.95
N LYS A 57 -11.63 -0.03 8.01
CA LYS A 57 -12.00 0.29 9.40
C LYS A 57 -11.65 1.73 9.78
N LYS A 58 -10.46 2.21 9.38
CA LYS A 58 -10.01 3.59 9.67
C LYS A 58 -10.85 4.63 8.92
N THR A 59 -11.26 4.38 7.67
CA THR A 59 -12.13 5.29 6.91
C THR A 59 -13.54 5.38 7.46
N VAL A 60 -14.08 4.27 7.97
CA VAL A 60 -15.42 4.24 8.59
C VAL A 60 -15.42 4.90 9.97
N GLY A 61 -14.28 4.91 10.68
CA GLY A 61 -14.16 5.45 12.04
C GLY A 61 -13.59 6.87 12.19
N GLN A 62 -13.15 7.55 11.13
CA GLN A 62 -12.49 8.86 11.23
C GLN A 62 -13.46 10.05 11.21
N PHE A 63 -13.65 10.68 12.38
CA PHE A 63 -14.15 12.04 12.55
C PHE A 63 -13.19 12.83 13.46
N PRO A 64 -12.62 14.00 13.05
CA PRO A 64 -12.79 14.71 11.78
C PRO A 64 -11.77 14.30 10.69
N PRO A 65 -12.12 14.48 9.40
CA PRO A 65 -11.42 13.90 8.24
C PRO A 65 -10.12 14.61 7.81
N LYS A 66 -9.54 15.49 8.64
CA LYS A 66 -8.63 16.52 8.12
C LYS A 66 -7.14 16.22 8.16
N GLN A 67 -6.60 15.41 9.08
CA GLN A 67 -5.16 15.09 9.08
C GLN A 67 -4.88 13.75 9.77
N SER A 68 -5.01 12.67 9.02
CA SER A 68 -4.76 11.34 9.55
C SER A 68 -3.29 10.98 9.41
N TRP A 69 -2.71 10.47 10.49
CA TRP A 69 -1.40 9.87 10.49
C TRP A 69 -1.56 8.39 10.20
N LEU A 70 -0.93 7.91 9.14
CA LEU A 70 -0.96 6.51 8.79
C LEU A 70 0.36 5.87 9.16
N LYS A 71 0.31 4.92 10.10
CA LYS A 71 1.43 4.07 10.48
C LYS A 71 1.26 2.70 9.84
N LEU A 72 2.30 2.23 9.18
CA LEU A 72 2.33 0.93 8.50
C LEU A 72 3.55 0.12 8.94
N SER A 73 3.34 -1.18 9.10
CA SER A 73 4.45 -2.13 9.18
C SER A 73 5.19 -2.18 7.85
N LEU A 74 6.43 -2.67 7.89
CA LEU A 74 7.28 -2.76 6.69
C LEU A 74 6.63 -3.54 5.54
N HIS A 75 6.06 -4.72 5.81
CA HIS A 75 5.44 -5.55 4.77
C HIS A 75 4.20 -4.88 4.15
N LYS A 76 3.35 -4.23 4.96
CA LYS A 76 2.20 -3.47 4.45
C LYS A 76 2.63 -2.26 3.63
N SER A 77 3.75 -1.65 3.99
CA SER A 77 4.33 -0.53 3.25
C SER A 77 4.84 -0.96 1.87
N TYR A 78 5.52 -2.09 1.78
CA TYR A 78 5.93 -2.66 0.48
C TYR A 78 4.71 -2.95 -0.41
N ILE A 79 3.71 -3.64 0.14
CA ILE A 79 2.50 -3.99 -0.63
C ILE A 79 1.72 -2.75 -1.06
N LEU A 80 1.54 -1.78 -0.18
CA LEU A 80 0.88 -0.52 -0.54
C LEU A 80 1.68 0.23 -1.61
N CYS A 81 3.00 0.27 -1.52
CA CYS A 81 3.85 0.91 -2.54
C CYS A 81 3.69 0.24 -3.91
N SER A 82 3.74 -1.10 -3.97
CA SER A 82 3.52 -1.87 -5.19
C SER A 82 2.12 -1.64 -5.77
N ALA A 83 1.09 -1.74 -4.94
CA ALA A 83 -0.30 -1.52 -5.33
C ALA A 83 -0.53 -0.12 -5.92
N LEU A 84 0.04 0.92 -5.31
CA LEU A 84 -0.07 2.29 -5.81
C LEU A 84 0.65 2.49 -7.15
N ARG A 85 1.81 1.87 -7.34
CA ARG A 85 2.56 1.93 -8.60
C ARG A 85 1.82 1.22 -9.74
N GLU A 86 1.27 0.04 -9.46
CA GLU A 86 0.46 -0.71 -10.42
C GLU A 86 -0.80 0.06 -10.80
N PHE A 87 -1.54 0.54 -9.80
CA PHE A 87 -2.75 1.33 -10.03
C PHE A 87 -2.47 2.64 -10.80
N ALA A 88 -1.35 3.31 -10.54
CA ALA A 88 -0.94 4.51 -11.28
C ALA A 88 -0.58 4.24 -12.75
N ARG A 89 -0.04 3.05 -13.05
CA ARG A 89 0.30 2.62 -14.41
C ARG A 89 -0.96 2.39 -15.24
N GLU A 90 -2.03 1.92 -14.60
CA GLU A 90 -3.25 1.46 -15.27
C GLU A 90 -4.39 2.49 -15.22
N SER A 91 -4.35 3.43 -14.27
CA SER A 91 -5.34 4.50 -14.17
C SER A 91 -5.24 5.47 -15.35
N LYS A 92 -6.40 5.76 -15.94
CA LYS A 92 -6.59 6.79 -16.98
C LYS A 92 -6.83 8.18 -16.38
N ASN A 93 -6.90 8.31 -15.05
CA ASN A 93 -7.17 9.56 -14.36
C ASN A 93 -5.84 10.18 -13.88
N ASP A 94 -5.42 11.27 -14.52
CA ASP A 94 -4.16 11.95 -14.20
C ASP A 94 -4.06 12.42 -12.75
N LEU A 95 -5.17 12.80 -12.13
CA LEU A 95 -5.20 13.24 -10.73
C LEU A 95 -4.93 12.07 -9.78
N GLU A 96 -5.56 10.92 -10.01
CA GLU A 96 -5.31 9.70 -9.22
C GLU A 96 -3.89 9.20 -9.40
N LYS A 97 -3.41 9.18 -10.65
CA LYS A 97 -2.04 8.82 -11.00
C LYS A 97 -1.02 9.70 -10.26
N SER A 98 -1.20 11.01 -10.31
CA SER A 98 -0.34 11.96 -9.58
C SER A 98 -0.33 11.69 -8.07
N ARG A 99 -1.50 11.41 -7.47
CA ARG A 99 -1.62 11.09 -6.04
C ARG A 99 -0.95 9.77 -5.68
N CYS A 100 -1.15 8.72 -6.46
CA CYS A 100 -0.47 7.43 -6.27
C CYS A 100 1.05 7.57 -6.37
N ASN A 101 1.55 8.32 -7.35
CA ASN A 101 2.99 8.58 -7.52
C ASN A 101 3.58 9.31 -6.31
N ARG A 102 2.87 10.32 -5.79
CA ARG A 102 3.29 11.06 -4.59
C ARG A 102 3.41 10.16 -3.36
N PHE A 103 2.42 9.30 -3.10
CA PHE A 103 2.45 8.42 -1.93
C PHE A 103 3.42 7.25 -2.09
N SER A 104 3.48 6.63 -3.26
CA SER A 104 4.46 5.57 -3.52
C SER A 104 5.90 6.07 -3.37
N ALA A 105 6.21 7.29 -3.84
CA ALA A 105 7.51 7.92 -3.62
C ALA A 105 7.78 8.21 -2.13
N ALA A 106 6.78 8.73 -1.40
CA ALA A 106 6.91 9.01 0.04
C ALA A 106 7.11 7.74 0.89
N ILE A 107 6.51 6.61 0.47
CA ILE A 107 6.77 5.31 1.08
C ILE A 107 8.18 4.83 0.73
N ASP A 108 8.55 4.87 -0.56
CA ASP A 108 9.84 4.37 -1.06
C ASP A 108 11.04 5.05 -0.39
N GLN A 109 10.97 6.36 -0.16
CA GLN A 109 12.01 7.13 0.55
C GLN A 109 12.24 6.67 2.00
N GLN A 110 11.24 6.05 2.63
CA GLN A 110 11.33 5.55 4.00
C GLN A 110 11.61 4.05 4.05
N LEU A 111 11.50 3.33 2.92
CA LEU A 111 11.81 1.91 2.88
C LEU A 111 13.31 1.69 3.05
N PRO A 112 13.72 0.71 3.87
CA PRO A 112 15.12 0.37 4.03
C PRO A 112 15.69 -0.13 2.70
N THR A 113 16.85 0.39 2.34
CA THR A 113 17.60 -0.08 1.17
C THR A 113 18.05 -1.53 1.38
N LYS A 114 18.31 -2.25 0.28
CA LYS A 114 18.85 -3.62 0.35
C LYS A 114 20.13 -3.71 1.22
N ALA A 115 20.98 -2.69 1.19
CA ALA A 115 22.17 -2.59 2.02
C ALA A 115 21.82 -2.49 3.52
N GLN A 116 20.81 -1.70 3.89
CA GLN A 116 20.35 -1.56 5.28
C GLN A 116 19.67 -2.83 5.81
N LEU A 117 19.03 -3.62 4.93
CA LEU A 117 18.44 -4.90 5.29
C LEU A 117 19.52 -5.98 5.52
N ALA A 118 20.62 -5.94 4.77
CA ALA A 118 21.72 -6.90 4.88
C ALA A 118 22.60 -6.71 6.12
N ILE A 119 22.65 -5.51 6.69
CA ILE A 119 23.41 -5.21 7.92
C ILE A 119 22.65 -5.64 9.20
N ASN A 120 21.33 -5.80 9.09
CA ASN A 120 20.43 -6.10 10.22
C ASN A 120 20.00 -7.59 10.30
N ASN A 121 20.51 -8.44 9.41
CA ASN A 121 20.33 -9.91 9.41
C ASN A 121 21.67 -10.58 9.72
#